data_AF-A0A382N6A3-F1
#
_entry.id   AF-A0A382N6A3-F1
#
_cell.length_a   1.000
_cell.length_b   1.000
_cell.length_c   1.000
_cell.angle_alpha   90.00
_cell.angle_beta   90.00
_cell.angle_gamma   90.00
#
_symmetry.space_group_name_H-M   'P 1'
#
loop_
_entity.id
_entity.type
_entity.pdbx_description
1 polymer ?
#
loop_
_entity_poly.entity_id
_entity_poly.type
_entity_poly.pdbx_seq_one_letter_code
_entity_poly.pdbx_strand_id
1 'polypeptide(L)'
;MHTEIINTENHIADIYLLGVGTVGSELLDIIGKESSQEITIRSVGSSKKMIVGNDAVNPITAMDDLNKLGVPFELSEFLNTDGTKVTKQKIFIDCTASETIAKEYVNILDLGFSVVTANKIANTLDQDYYYLIRDTAKNNNVQFRYETNV
;
A
#
# COMPACT_ATOMS: atom_id res chain seq x y z
N MET A 1 30.47 22.40 8.80
CA MET A 1 29.62 21.54 9.67
C MET A 1 28.42 22.33 10.17
N HIS A 2 27.49 22.73 9.28
CA HIS A 2 26.22 23.39 9.67
C HIS A 2 25.16 23.19 8.57
N THR A 3 24.93 21.95 8.15
CA THR A 3 23.85 21.63 7.19
C THR A 3 23.14 20.31 7.46
N GLU A 4 23.53 19.57 8.51
CA GLU A 4 22.96 18.24 8.81
C GLU A 4 21.95 18.22 9.97
N ILE A 5 21.51 19.39 10.46
CA ILE A 5 20.71 19.47 11.71
C ILE A 5 19.21 19.80 11.46
N ILE A 6 18.77 20.03 10.23
CA ILE A 6 17.34 20.29 9.94
C ILE A 6 16.86 19.38 8.82
N ASN A 7 16.79 18.07 9.09
CA ASN A 7 15.87 17.18 8.37
C ASN A 7 15.68 15.87 9.13
N THR A 8 15.28 15.96 10.40
CA THR A 8 14.77 14.77 11.07
C THR A 8 13.41 14.46 10.45
N GLU A 9 13.45 13.56 9.49
CA GLU A 9 12.35 12.94 8.78
C GLU A 9 11.26 12.48 9.76
N ASN A 10 10.12 13.18 9.80
CA ASN A 10 8.89 12.65 10.40
C ASN A 10 8.24 11.60 9.49
N HIS A 11 9.02 10.93 8.64
CA HIS A 11 8.50 9.89 7.75
C HIS A 11 8.06 8.67 8.57
N ILE A 12 6.76 8.44 8.66
CA ILE A 12 6.14 7.38 9.47
C ILE A 12 5.78 6.13 8.67
N ALA A 13 5.44 6.26 7.37
CA ALA A 13 4.94 5.13 6.59
C ALA A 13 5.25 5.18 5.09
N ASP A 14 5.60 4.03 4.54
CA ASP A 14 5.67 3.78 3.10
C ASP A 14 4.35 3.13 2.63
N ILE A 15 3.73 3.71 1.61
CA ILE A 15 2.43 3.31 1.06
C ILE A 15 2.60 2.56 -0.26
N TYR A 16 1.88 1.45 -0.37
CA TYR A 16 1.81 0.58 -1.54
C TYR A 16 0.35 0.47 -1.97
N LEU A 17 -0.07 1.29 -2.92
CA LEU A 17 -1.48 1.47 -3.29
C LEU A 17 -1.84 0.66 -4.55
N LEU A 18 -2.61 -0.41 -4.37
CA LEU A 18 -3.13 -1.21 -5.47
C LEU A 18 -4.61 -0.93 -5.68
N GLY A 19 -5.00 -0.61 -6.92
CA GLY A 19 -6.37 -0.33 -7.31
C GLY A 19 -6.67 1.15 -7.45
N VAL A 20 -6.06 1.80 -8.43
CA VAL A 20 -6.36 3.21 -8.78
C VAL A 20 -7.58 3.40 -9.69
N GLY A 21 -8.67 2.71 -9.34
CA GLY A 21 -10.01 3.07 -9.83
C GLY A 21 -10.56 4.28 -9.06
N THR A 22 -11.88 4.41 -8.97
CA THR A 22 -12.54 5.54 -8.28
C THR A 22 -12.00 5.82 -6.87
N VAL A 23 -11.95 4.78 -6.01
CA VAL A 23 -11.51 4.94 -4.62
C VAL A 23 -10.01 5.26 -4.53
N GLY A 24 -9.18 4.51 -5.26
CA GLY A 24 -7.73 4.70 -5.21
C GLY A 24 -7.29 6.04 -5.82
N SER A 25 -7.96 6.54 -6.86
CA SER A 25 -7.67 7.86 -7.42
C SER A 25 -8.05 8.99 -6.47
N GLU A 26 -9.20 8.90 -5.79
CA GLU A 26 -9.57 9.88 -4.77
C GLU A 26 -8.58 9.89 -3.59
N LEU A 27 -8.10 8.71 -3.18
CA LEU A 27 -7.06 8.60 -2.15
C LEU A 27 -5.75 9.27 -2.60
N LEU A 28 -5.32 9.08 -3.85
CA LEU A 28 -4.16 9.79 -4.40
C LEU A 28 -4.35 11.30 -4.38
N ASP A 29 -5.54 11.79 -4.77
CA ASP A 29 -5.86 13.22 -4.74
C ASP A 29 -5.83 13.79 -3.31
N ILE A 30 -6.35 13.06 -2.32
CA ILE A 30 -6.30 13.46 -0.91
C ILE A 30 -4.84 13.54 -0.45
N ILE A 31 -4.03 12.50 -0.71
CA ILE A 31 -2.61 12.48 -0.33
C ILE A 31 -1.85 13.63 -1.00
N GLY A 32 -2.12 13.90 -2.28
CA GLY A 32 -1.49 14.98 -3.04
C GLY A 32 -1.84 16.38 -2.54
N LYS A 33 -3.04 16.57 -2.00
CA LYS A 33 -3.49 17.85 -1.41
C LYS A 33 -2.96 18.07 -0.01
N GLU A 34 -2.93 17.03 0.81
CA GLU A 34 -2.58 17.13 2.23
C GLU A 34 -1.06 17.14 2.48
N SER A 35 -0.24 16.76 1.48
CA SER A 35 1.24 16.89 1.44
C SER A 35 1.93 16.74 2.80
N SER A 36 1.53 15.74 3.58
CA SER A 36 2.24 15.41 4.81
C SER A 36 3.54 14.71 4.42
N GLN A 37 4.68 15.30 4.79
CA GLN A 37 6.01 14.72 4.59
C GLN A 37 6.21 13.40 5.35
N GLU A 38 5.18 12.94 6.05
CA GLU A 38 5.19 11.75 6.89
C GLU A 38 4.90 10.46 6.10
N ILE A 39 4.29 10.54 4.91
CA ILE A 39 3.99 9.38 4.07
C ILE A 39 4.68 9.47 2.71
N THR A 40 5.17 8.33 2.22
CA THR A 40 5.76 8.22 0.87
C THR A 40 5.05 7.10 0.13
N ILE A 41 4.56 7.39 -1.06
CA ILE A 41 4.04 6.36 -1.95
C ILE A 41 5.22 5.71 -2.66
N ARG A 42 5.41 4.40 -2.46
CA ARG A 42 6.48 3.62 -3.11
C ARG A 42 6.00 2.93 -4.37
N SER A 43 4.75 2.51 -4.38
CA SER A 43 4.19 1.79 -5.52
C SER A 43 2.72 2.13 -5.71
N VAL A 44 2.33 2.24 -6.98
CA VAL A 44 0.95 2.50 -7.39
C VAL A 44 0.61 1.55 -8.52
N GLY A 45 -0.54 0.89 -8.44
CA GLY A 45 -0.91 -0.12 -9.42
C GLY A 45 -2.40 -0.24 -9.66
N SER A 46 -2.71 -0.95 -10.74
CA SER A 46 -4.03 -1.48 -11.11
C SER A 46 -3.91 -2.99 -11.27
N SER A 47 -5.01 -3.67 -11.61
CA SER A 47 -4.97 -5.11 -11.92
C SER A 47 -4.11 -5.49 -13.13
N LYS A 48 -3.67 -4.51 -13.95
CA LYS A 48 -2.94 -4.76 -15.20
C LYS A 48 -1.53 -4.18 -15.21
N LYS A 49 -1.33 -3.04 -14.55
CA LYS A 49 -0.08 -2.28 -14.60
C LYS A 49 0.31 -1.79 -13.22
N MET A 50 1.60 -1.59 -13.01
CA MET A 50 2.17 -0.96 -11.82
C MET A 50 3.29 0.01 -12.16
N ILE A 51 3.57 0.90 -11.21
CA ILE A 51 4.83 1.61 -11.07
C ILE A 51 5.40 1.22 -9.72
N VAL A 52 6.66 0.81 -9.73
CA VAL A 52 7.49 0.62 -8.54
C VAL A 52 8.58 1.68 -8.61
N GLY A 53 8.55 2.64 -7.69
CA GLY A 53 9.56 3.69 -7.61
C GLY A 53 10.69 3.29 -6.69
N ASN A 54 11.95 3.39 -7.16
CA ASN A 54 13.10 3.48 -6.25
C ASN A 54 12.99 4.77 -5.38
N ASP A 55 12.43 5.82 -5.99
CA ASP A 55 12.07 7.09 -5.35
C ASP A 55 10.56 7.18 -5.06
N ALA A 56 10.15 8.23 -4.35
CA ALA A 56 8.75 8.51 -4.07
C ALA A 56 7.94 8.71 -5.36
N VAL A 57 6.82 7.99 -5.51
CA VAL A 57 5.82 8.24 -6.54
C VAL A 57 5.08 9.54 -6.21
N ASN A 58 5.00 10.45 -7.18
CA ASN A 58 4.25 11.68 -7.02
C ASN A 58 2.74 11.40 -7.13
N PRO A 59 1.94 11.61 -6.06
CA PRO A 59 0.50 11.32 -6.09
C PRO A 59 -0.26 12.10 -7.16
N ILE A 60 0.18 13.31 -7.50
CA ILE A 60 -0.49 14.20 -8.46
C ILE A 60 -0.34 13.66 -9.89
N THR A 61 0.80 13.03 -10.21
CA THR A 61 1.09 12.52 -11.57
C THR A 61 0.97 11.00 -11.68
N ALA A 62 0.79 10.29 -10.57
CA ALA A 62 0.82 8.83 -10.50
C ALA A 62 -0.08 8.14 -11.53
N MET A 63 -1.28 8.66 -11.79
CA MET A 63 -2.22 8.10 -12.77
C MET A 63 -1.70 8.23 -14.21
N ASP A 64 -1.19 9.40 -14.56
CA ASP A 64 -0.61 9.65 -15.88
C ASP A 64 0.66 8.83 -16.10
N ASP A 65 1.51 8.76 -15.08
CA ASP A 65 2.72 7.96 -15.09
C ASP A 65 2.36 6.49 -15.26
N LEU A 66 1.36 5.98 -14.53
CA LEU A 66 0.95 4.57 -14.63
C LEU A 66 0.45 4.21 -16.04
N ASN A 67 -0.25 5.13 -16.68
CA ASN A 67 -0.75 4.95 -18.04
C ASN A 67 0.39 4.91 -19.07
N LYS A 68 1.37 5.82 -18.94
CA LYS A 68 2.47 6.02 -19.90
C LYS A 68 3.65 5.08 -19.68
N LEU A 69 4.05 4.88 -18.44
CA LEU A 69 5.28 4.22 -18.00
C LEU A 69 5.03 2.89 -17.27
N GLY A 70 3.78 2.61 -16.89
CA GLY A 70 3.46 1.42 -16.10
C GLY A 70 3.85 0.12 -16.79
N VAL A 71 4.49 -0.75 -16.02
CA VAL A 71 4.88 -2.12 -16.41
C VAL A 71 3.79 -3.12 -16.01
N PRO A 72 3.75 -4.35 -16.54
CA PRO A 72 2.78 -5.37 -16.11
C PRO A 72 2.80 -5.56 -14.59
N PHE A 73 1.62 -5.74 -13.99
CA PHE A 73 1.51 -5.95 -12.54
C PHE A 73 2.07 -7.31 -12.13
N GLU A 74 2.94 -7.32 -11.13
CA GLU A 74 3.46 -8.51 -10.45
C GLU A 74 3.53 -8.18 -8.94
N LEU A 75 2.92 -9.02 -8.10
CA LEU A 75 2.71 -8.67 -6.69
C LEU A 75 4.02 -8.65 -5.89
N SER A 76 4.95 -9.56 -6.16
CA SER A 76 6.22 -9.62 -5.44
C SER A 76 7.11 -8.42 -5.76
N GLU A 77 7.13 -7.97 -7.02
CA GLU A 77 7.80 -6.73 -7.41
C GLU A 77 7.08 -5.49 -6.85
N PHE A 78 5.74 -5.50 -6.84
CA PHE A 78 4.94 -4.41 -6.28
C PHE A 78 5.23 -4.20 -4.79
N LEU A 79 5.44 -5.28 -4.05
CA LEU A 79 5.76 -5.25 -2.62
C LEU A 79 7.26 -5.15 -2.35
N ASN A 80 8.07 -4.86 -3.37
CA ASN A 80 9.50 -4.73 -3.17
C ASN A 80 9.81 -3.59 -2.19
N THR A 81 10.63 -3.91 -1.19
CA THR A 81 11.07 -2.99 -0.14
C THR A 81 12.53 -2.60 -0.29
N ASP A 82 13.21 -3.03 -1.34
CA ASP A 82 14.59 -2.65 -1.66
C ASP A 82 14.66 -1.11 -1.79
N GLY A 83 15.35 -0.46 -0.85
CA GLY A 83 15.42 1.01 -0.76
C GLY A 83 14.54 1.64 0.33
N THR A 84 13.68 0.87 0.99
CA THR A 84 12.98 1.32 2.21
C THR A 84 13.91 1.24 3.43
N LYS A 85 13.80 2.22 4.34
CA LYS A 85 14.49 2.16 5.63
C LYS A 85 13.72 1.19 6.53
N VAL A 86 14.42 0.26 7.18
CA VAL A 86 13.86 -0.81 8.06
C VAL A 86 12.90 -0.29 9.14
N THR A 87 13.02 0.98 9.54
CA THR A 87 12.23 1.58 10.62
C THR A 87 10.86 2.13 10.19
N LYS A 88 10.48 2.04 8.91
CA LYS A 88 9.25 2.65 8.39
C LYS A 88 8.11 1.64 8.38
N GLN A 89 6.92 2.06 8.81
CA GLN A 89 5.73 1.20 8.68
C GLN A 89 5.43 0.99 7.20
N LYS A 90 5.26 -0.26 6.78
CA LYS A 90 4.85 -0.59 5.42
C LYS A 90 3.35 -0.81 5.40
N ILE A 91 2.64 -0.08 4.54
CA ILE A 91 1.18 -0.16 4.45
C ILE A 91 0.80 -0.51 3.02
N PHE A 92 0.23 -1.70 2.85
CA PHE A 92 -0.42 -2.12 1.63
C PHE A 92 -1.88 -1.68 1.66
N ILE A 93 -2.30 -0.94 0.64
CA ILE A 93 -3.68 -0.46 0.49
C ILE A 93 -4.29 -1.15 -0.72
N ASP A 94 -5.32 -1.97 -0.50
CA ASP A 94 -6.08 -2.65 -1.54
C ASP A 94 -7.42 -1.94 -1.78
N CYS A 95 -7.49 -1.21 -2.89
CA CYS A 95 -8.70 -0.59 -3.43
C CYS A 95 -9.26 -1.37 -4.63
N THR A 96 -8.84 -2.62 -4.84
CA THR A 96 -9.35 -3.48 -5.92
C THR A 96 -10.61 -4.24 -5.51
N ALA A 97 -11.24 -4.87 -6.50
CA ALA A 97 -12.27 -5.89 -6.30
C ALA A 97 -11.71 -7.30 -6.61
N SER A 98 -10.41 -7.52 -6.39
CA SER A 98 -9.74 -8.77 -6.77
C SER A 98 -9.77 -9.78 -5.63
N GLU A 99 -10.40 -10.93 -5.84
CA GLU A 99 -10.32 -12.05 -4.90
C GLU A 99 -8.89 -12.60 -4.81
N THR A 100 -8.16 -12.61 -5.93
CA THR A 100 -6.77 -13.08 -5.96
C THR A 100 -5.89 -12.25 -5.02
N ILE A 101 -6.07 -10.93 -4.97
CA ILE A 101 -5.32 -10.07 -4.05
C ILE A 101 -5.77 -10.29 -2.61
N ALA A 102 -7.08 -10.47 -2.36
CA ALA A 102 -7.60 -10.75 -1.02
C ALA A 102 -7.03 -12.05 -0.41
N LYS A 103 -6.77 -13.06 -1.25
CA LYS A 103 -6.13 -14.33 -0.84
C LYS A 103 -4.64 -14.21 -0.50
N GLU A 104 -4.02 -13.08 -0.83
CA GLU A 104 -2.60 -12.83 -0.51
C GLU A 104 -2.41 -12.02 0.78
N TYR A 105 -3.48 -11.59 1.45
CA TYR A 105 -3.38 -10.76 2.65
C TYR A 105 -2.54 -11.39 3.76
N VAL A 106 -2.68 -12.71 3.99
CA VAL A 106 -1.86 -13.42 4.99
C VAL A 106 -0.37 -13.32 4.62
N ASN A 107 -0.02 -13.60 3.36
CA ASN A 107 1.35 -13.50 2.88
C ASN A 107 1.89 -12.06 3.00
N ILE A 108 1.06 -11.06 2.68
CA ILE A 108 1.41 -9.64 2.79
C ILE A 108 1.68 -9.24 4.25
N LEU A 109 0.85 -9.71 5.19
CA LEU A 109 1.02 -9.48 6.62
C LEU A 109 2.30 -10.17 7.15
N ASP A 110 2.61 -11.38 6.68
CA ASP A 110 3.85 -12.11 7.00
C ASP A 110 5.11 -11.42 6.47
N LEU A 111 5.00 -10.66 5.37
CA LEU A 111 6.06 -9.78 4.89
C LEU A 111 6.24 -8.51 5.75
N GLY A 112 5.45 -8.35 6.82
CA GLY A 112 5.52 -7.22 7.75
C GLY A 112 4.81 -5.97 7.23
N PHE A 113 3.88 -6.10 6.29
CA PHE A 113 3.02 -5.00 5.87
C PHE A 113 1.76 -4.97 6.73
N SER A 114 1.32 -3.78 7.13
CA SER A 114 -0.07 -3.58 7.51
C SER A 114 -0.93 -3.54 6.25
N VAL A 115 -2.13 -4.09 6.32
CA VAL A 115 -3.08 -4.13 5.20
C VAL A 115 -4.28 -3.24 5.53
N VAL A 116 -4.59 -2.32 4.63
CA VAL A 116 -5.81 -1.52 4.62
C VAL A 116 -6.59 -1.88 3.36
N THR A 117 -7.88 -2.18 3.47
CA THR A 117 -8.64 -2.62 2.30
C THR A 117 -10.06 -2.05 2.23
N ALA A 118 -10.44 -1.60 1.04
CA ALA A 118 -11.83 -1.35 0.65
C ALA A 118 -12.44 -2.56 -0.09
N ASN A 119 -11.66 -3.61 -0.34
CA ASN A 119 -12.08 -4.83 -0.99
C ASN A 119 -12.97 -5.66 -0.06
N LYS A 120 -14.25 -5.75 -0.42
CA LYS A 120 -15.27 -6.45 0.39
C LYS A 120 -15.18 -7.97 0.30
N ILE A 121 -14.45 -8.52 -0.67
CA ILE A 121 -14.34 -9.97 -0.88
C ILE A 121 -13.65 -10.65 0.30
N ALA A 122 -12.74 -9.98 0.99
CA ALA A 122 -12.09 -10.52 2.18
C ALA A 122 -13.10 -10.88 3.30
N ASN A 123 -14.26 -10.23 3.35
CA ASN A 123 -15.32 -10.52 4.32
C ASN A 123 -16.24 -11.68 3.91
N THR A 124 -16.13 -12.14 2.67
CA THR A 124 -16.88 -13.30 2.15
C THR A 124 -16.02 -14.54 1.98
N LEU A 125 -14.70 -14.43 2.24
CA LEU A 125 -13.83 -15.58 2.36
C LEU A 125 -14.20 -16.39 3.61
N ASP A 126 -13.77 -17.66 3.65
CA ASP A 126 -14.08 -18.56 4.75
C ASP A 126 -13.70 -17.95 6.11
N GLN A 127 -14.50 -18.24 7.13
CA GLN A 127 -14.31 -17.79 8.50
C GLN A 127 -12.91 -18.18 9.02
N ASP A 128 -12.38 -19.32 8.60
CA ASP A 128 -11.01 -19.73 8.95
C ASP A 128 -9.95 -18.75 8.41
N TYR A 129 -10.12 -18.26 7.18
CA TYR A 129 -9.20 -17.29 6.58
C TYR A 129 -9.32 -15.92 7.26
N TYR A 130 -10.53 -15.52 7.67
CA TYR A 130 -10.72 -14.31 8.48
C TYR A 130 -9.93 -14.36 9.79
N TYR A 131 -9.97 -15.48 10.51
CA TYR A 131 -9.18 -15.64 11.74
C TYR A 131 -7.69 -15.67 11.45
N LEU A 132 -7.28 -16.35 10.37
CA LEU A 132 -5.89 -16.42 9.97
C LEU A 132 -5.30 -15.03 9.71
N ILE A 133 -6.01 -14.15 8.99
CA ILE A 133 -5.60 -12.74 8.79
C ILE A 133 -5.34 -12.04 10.14
N ARG A 134 -6.27 -12.20 11.09
CA ARG A 134 -6.21 -11.53 12.40
C ARG A 134 -5.04 -12.05 13.24
N ASP A 135 -4.83 -13.36 13.25
CA ASP A 135 -3.76 -14.01 13.98
C ASP A 135 -2.40 -13.66 13.39
N THR A 136 -2.26 -13.73 12.05
CA THR A 136 -1.05 -13.32 11.35
C THR A 136 -0.71 -11.86 11.60
N ALA A 137 -1.70 -10.96 11.55
CA ALA A 137 -1.47 -9.54 11.84
C ALA A 137 -0.93 -9.33 13.28
N LYS A 138 -1.55 -10.01 14.25
CA LYS A 138 -1.13 -9.95 15.66
C LYS A 138 0.28 -10.51 15.86
N ASN A 139 0.58 -11.67 15.27
CA ASN A 139 1.86 -12.35 15.43
C ASN A 139 3.03 -11.55 14.83
N ASN A 140 2.78 -10.84 13.72
CA ASN A 140 3.77 -10.01 13.05
C ASN A 140 3.79 -8.54 13.51
N ASN A 141 2.99 -8.18 14.53
CA ASN A 141 2.87 -6.81 15.05
C ASN A 141 2.51 -5.79 13.95
N VAL A 142 1.63 -6.18 13.02
CA VAL A 142 1.09 -5.34 11.95
C VAL A 142 -0.44 -5.23 12.09
N GLN A 143 -1.06 -4.35 11.30
CA GLN A 143 -2.50 -4.11 11.40
C GLN A 143 -3.23 -4.59 10.14
N PHE A 144 -4.43 -5.17 10.35
CA PHE A 144 -5.42 -5.38 9.31
C PHE A 144 -6.62 -4.47 9.56
N ARG A 145 -6.87 -3.54 8.64
CA ARG A 145 -7.99 -2.57 8.67
C ARG A 145 -8.83 -2.72 7.42
N TYR A 146 -10.14 -2.67 7.58
CA TYR A 146 -11.08 -2.65 6.47
C TYR A 146 -12.21 -1.69 6.77
N GLU A 147 -12.72 -1.03 5.74
CA GLU A 147 -13.92 -0.21 5.83
C GLU A 147 -15.14 -1.12 6.09
N THR A 148 -15.83 -0.88 7.20
CA THR A 148 -17.14 -1.48 7.51
C THR A 148 -18.21 -0.44 7.23
N ASN A 149 -18.48 -0.18 5.96
CA ASN A 149 -19.77 0.43 5.64
C ASN A 149 -20.84 -0.64 5.85
N VAL A 150 -21.50 -0.53 7.02
CA VAL A 150 -22.75 -1.18 7.40
C VAL A 150 -23.88 -0.88 6.41
#